data_AF-U4KRN2-F1
#
_entry.id   AF-U4KRN2-F1
#
_cell.length_a   1.000
_cell.length_b   1.000
_cell.length_c   1.000
_cell.angle_alpha   90.00
_cell.angle_beta   90.00
_cell.angle_gamma   90.00
#
_symmetry.space_group_name_H-M   'P 1'
#
loop_
_entity.id
_entity.type
_entity.pdbx_description
1 polymer ?
#
loop_
_entity_poly.entity_id
_entity_poly.type
_entity_poly.pdbx_seq_one_letter_code
_entity_poly.pdbx_strand_id
1 'polypeptide(L)'
;MEICKRNGFCISVSVLSDDAIEFSYYRLGQNVSEEAFYTSAASKYESSITINKENREAFLATLVEQSDYLNKNKFQDREEILNMIRLRFDLVETFDEIKQFLDEHNIHYETKQWVEFYD
;
A
#
# COMPACT_ATOMS: atom_id res chain seq x y z
N MET A 1 -6.96 1.72 -3.93
CA MET A 1 -7.33 2.65 -2.84
C MET A 1 -6.19 3.64 -2.65
N GLU A 2 -6.44 4.87 -2.21
CA GLU A 2 -5.38 5.84 -1.91
C GLU A 2 -5.56 6.40 -0.50
N ILE A 3 -4.46 6.52 0.24
CA ILE A 3 -4.37 7.11 1.58
C ILE A 3 -3.39 8.29 1.48
N CYS A 4 -3.92 9.51 1.43
CA CYS A 4 -3.13 10.73 1.29
C CYS A 4 -3.05 11.51 2.60
N LYS A 5 -1.86 12.02 2.89
CA LYS A 5 -1.51 12.73 4.13
C LYS A 5 -1.38 14.22 3.89
N ARG A 6 -1.56 15.00 4.96
CA ARG A 6 -1.53 16.47 4.90
C ARG A 6 -0.17 17.04 4.47
N ASN A 7 0.91 16.27 4.64
CA ASN A 7 2.26 16.64 4.21
C ASN A 7 2.49 16.43 2.70
N GLY A 8 1.47 16.01 1.94
CA GLY A 8 1.52 15.78 0.50
C GLY A 8 1.96 14.38 0.10
N PHE A 9 2.24 13.48 1.04
CA PHE A 9 2.55 12.09 0.70
C PHE A 9 1.29 11.25 0.56
N CYS A 10 1.30 10.35 -0.42
CA CYS A 10 0.22 9.41 -0.67
C CYS A 10 0.75 7.98 -0.74
N ILE A 11 -0.06 7.06 -0.22
CA ILE A 11 0.11 5.62 -0.35
C ILE A 11 -1.05 5.11 -1.20
N SER A 12 -0.76 4.58 -2.39
CA SER A 12 -1.71 3.81 -3.16
C SER A 12 -1.61 2.34 -2.78
N VAL A 13 -2.76 1.69 -2.66
CA VAL A 13 -2.86 0.25 -2.40
C VAL A 13 -3.64 -0.40 -3.52
N SER A 14 -3.06 -1.43 -4.12
CA SER A 14 -3.66 -2.20 -5.21
C SER A 14 -3.56 -3.70 -4.95
N VAL A 15 -4.65 -4.41 -5.21
CA VAL A 15 -4.63 -5.87 -5.38
C VAL A 15 -4.47 -6.12 -6.89
N LEU A 16 -3.36 -6.74 -7.27
CA LEU A 16 -2.97 -7.00 -8.64
C LEU A 16 -3.68 -8.24 -9.19
N SER A 17 -3.58 -8.47 -10.50
CA SER A 17 -4.25 -9.60 -11.18
C SER A 17 -3.75 -10.98 -10.77
N ASP A 18 -2.54 -11.06 -10.22
CA ASP A 18 -1.92 -12.28 -9.69
C ASP A 18 -2.16 -12.45 -8.17
N ASP A 19 -3.11 -11.70 -7.61
CA ASP A 19 -3.43 -11.59 -6.19
C ASP A 19 -2.33 -10.92 -5.33
N ALA A 20 -1.24 -10.42 -5.91
CA ALA A 20 -0.26 -9.67 -5.15
C ALA A 20 -0.85 -8.36 -4.61
N ILE A 21 -0.33 -7.88 -3.49
CA ILE A 21 -0.72 -6.60 -2.90
C ILE A 21 0.44 -5.64 -3.05
N GLU A 22 0.20 -4.54 -3.76
CA GLU A 22 1.19 -3.49 -3.96
C GLU A 22 0.83 -2.25 -3.15
N PHE A 23 1.79 -1.78 -2.38
CA PHE A 23 1.81 -0.47 -1.74
C PHE A 23 2.76 0.43 -2.50
N SER A 24 2.26 1.56 -2.97
CA SER A 24 3.01 2.47 -3.83
C SER A 24 3.01 3.87 -3.22
N TYR A 25 4.20 4.38 -2.98
CA TYR A 25 4.42 5.65 -2.31
C TYR A 25 4.87 6.71 -3.30
N TYR A 26 4.28 7.90 -3.18
CA TYR A 26 4.59 9.05 -4.01
C TYR A 26 4.23 10.35 -3.30
N ARG A 27 4.95 11.42 -3.62
CA ARG A 27 4.65 12.76 -3.14
C ARG A 27 3.83 13.53 -4.17
N LEU A 28 2.70 14.06 -3.74
CA LEU A 28 2.01 15.14 -4.44
C LEU A 28 2.78 16.44 -4.17
N GLY A 29 3.22 17.12 -5.22
CA GLY A 29 3.93 18.40 -5.12
C GLY A 29 3.17 19.42 -4.26
N GLN A 30 3.88 20.39 -3.67
CA GLN A 30 3.27 21.39 -2.77
C GLN A 30 2.42 22.46 -3.49
N ASN A 31 2.49 22.57 -4.83
CA ASN A 31 1.84 23.63 -5.62
C ASN A 31 1.40 23.11 -6.99
N VAL A 32 0.26 22.42 -7.07
CA VAL A 32 -0.07 21.64 -8.26
C VAL A 32 -1.43 22.08 -8.80
N SER A 33 -1.45 22.71 -9.97
CA SER A 33 -2.66 22.84 -10.79
C SER A 33 -3.20 21.44 -11.12
N GLU A 34 -4.51 21.30 -11.39
CA GLU A 34 -5.14 19.99 -11.69
C GLU A 34 -4.38 19.17 -12.75
N GLU A 35 -3.69 19.79 -13.71
CA GLU A 35 -2.89 19.08 -14.72
C GLU A 35 -1.63 18.39 -14.14
N ALA A 36 -0.88 19.09 -13.29
CA ALA A 36 0.32 18.50 -12.68
C ALA A 36 -0.03 17.44 -11.62
N PHE A 37 -1.30 17.41 -11.16
CA PHE A 37 -1.85 16.36 -10.30
C PHE A 37 -1.93 15.04 -11.08
N TYR A 38 -2.37 15.08 -12.34
CA TYR A 38 -2.42 13.90 -13.21
C TYR A 38 -1.04 13.46 -13.67
N THR A 39 -0.10 14.37 -13.94
CA THR A 39 1.26 14.00 -14.37
C THR A 39 2.06 13.36 -13.22
N SER A 40 1.98 13.90 -12.01
CA SER A 40 2.62 13.30 -10.83
C SER A 40 1.99 11.96 -10.45
N ALA A 41 0.67 11.80 -10.66
CA ALA A 41 -0.03 10.53 -10.50
C ALA A 41 0.23 9.53 -11.66
N ALA A 42 0.72 9.99 -12.82
CA ALA A 42 1.20 9.13 -13.90
C ALA A 42 2.64 8.65 -13.64
N SER A 43 3.47 9.49 -12.99
CA SER A 43 4.79 9.15 -12.48
C SER A 43 4.75 8.41 -11.13
N LYS A 44 3.68 7.64 -10.87
CA LYS A 44 3.55 6.81 -9.66
C LYS A 44 4.85 6.02 -9.44
N TYR A 45 5.20 5.82 -8.18
CA TYR A 45 6.31 5.01 -7.66
C TYR A 45 7.64 5.76 -7.41
N GLU A 46 7.74 6.65 -6.40
CA GLU A 46 9.06 6.91 -5.80
C GLU A 46 9.61 5.61 -5.19
N SER A 47 8.72 4.84 -4.56
CA SER A 47 8.99 3.49 -4.08
C SER A 47 7.72 2.64 -4.00
N SER A 48 7.83 1.35 -4.20
CA SER A 48 6.77 0.38 -3.95
C SER A 48 7.23 -0.81 -3.12
N ILE A 49 6.28 -1.40 -2.40
CA ILE A 49 6.39 -2.67 -1.68
C ILE A 49 5.37 -3.60 -2.32
N THR A 50 5.81 -4.79 -2.71
CA THR A 50 4.95 -5.82 -3.25
C THR A 50 4.98 -7.04 -2.32
N ILE A 51 3.79 -7.42 -1.84
CA ILE A 51 3.56 -8.68 -1.14
C ILE A 51 3.05 -9.67 -2.17
N ASN A 52 3.91 -10.61 -2.55
CA ASN A 52 3.58 -11.60 -3.56
C ASN A 52 2.46 -12.54 -3.08
N LYS A 53 1.81 -13.22 -4.02
CA LYS A 53 0.72 -14.18 -3.76
C LYS A 53 1.02 -15.17 -2.64
N GLU A 54 2.25 -15.67 -2.56
CA GLU A 54 2.70 -16.66 -1.57
C GLU A 54 2.66 -16.12 -0.13
N ASN A 55 2.89 -14.82 0.06
CA ASN A 55 2.90 -14.16 1.37
C ASN A 55 1.58 -13.44 1.67
N ARG A 56 0.70 -13.31 0.68
CA ARG A 56 -0.59 -12.63 0.79
C ARG A 56 -1.46 -13.25 1.88
N GLU A 57 -1.58 -14.57 1.95
CA GLU A 57 -2.43 -15.20 2.97
C GLU A 57 -1.93 -14.93 4.39
N ALA A 58 -0.62 -15.01 4.62
CA ALA A 58 -0.01 -14.66 5.90
C ALA A 58 -0.27 -13.19 6.25
N PHE A 59 -0.06 -12.27 5.29
CA PHE A 59 -0.37 -10.86 5.47
C PHE A 59 -1.83 -10.63 5.85
N LEU A 60 -2.77 -11.20 5.10
CA LEU A 60 -4.20 -11.03 5.39
C LEU A 60 -4.58 -11.61 6.75
N ALA A 61 -4.00 -12.75 7.15
CA ALA A 61 -4.22 -13.32 8.48
C ALA A 61 -3.76 -12.36 9.59
N THR A 62 -2.60 -11.71 9.43
CA THR A 62 -2.08 -10.75 10.42
C THR A 62 -2.96 -9.50 10.57
N LEU A 63 -3.61 -9.06 9.49
CA LEU A 63 -4.59 -7.96 9.57
C LEU A 63 -5.81 -8.33 10.41
N VAL A 64 -6.15 -9.63 10.48
CA VAL A 64 -7.39 -10.13 11.08
C VAL A 64 -7.20 -10.45 12.53
N GLU A 65 -6.06 -11.04 12.90
CA GLU A 65 -5.67 -11.27 14.29
C GLU A 65 -5.70 -9.98 15.12
N GLN A 66 -5.49 -8.84 14.47
CA GLN A 66 -5.50 -7.51 15.09
C GLN A 66 -6.86 -6.79 15.00
N SER A 67 -7.89 -7.43 14.47
CA SER A 67 -9.21 -6.82 14.23
C SER A 67 -10.34 -7.62 14.89
N ASP A 68 -11.43 -6.95 15.26
CA ASP A 68 -12.66 -7.61 15.74
C ASP A 68 -13.37 -8.46 14.66
N TYR A 69 -12.82 -8.59 13.45
CA TYR A 69 -13.34 -9.39 12.33
C TYR A 69 -13.04 -10.89 12.42
N LEU A 70 -12.95 -11.44 13.64
CA LEU A 70 -12.61 -12.84 13.94
C LEU A 70 -13.61 -13.90 13.41
N ASN A 71 -14.61 -13.54 12.58
CA ASN A 71 -15.74 -14.43 12.33
C ASN A 71 -16.26 -14.54 10.89
N LYS A 72 -15.45 -14.22 9.86
CA LYS A 72 -15.85 -14.54 8.48
C LYS A 72 -14.75 -15.22 7.67
N ASN A 73 -15.20 -16.23 6.93
CA ASN A 73 -14.47 -17.04 5.95
C ASN A 73 -13.48 -16.21 5.12
N LYS A 74 -12.35 -16.82 4.76
CA LYS A 74 -11.33 -16.38 3.77
C LYS A 74 -11.74 -15.14 2.96
N PHE A 75 -10.95 -14.06 3.00
CA PHE A 75 -11.12 -12.84 2.18
C PHE A 75 -11.51 -13.20 0.75
N GLN A 76 -12.75 -12.89 0.34
CA GLN A 76 -13.25 -13.34 -0.98
C GLN A 76 -13.23 -12.23 -2.01
N ASP A 77 -13.34 -10.98 -1.60
CA ASP A 77 -13.38 -9.86 -2.53
C ASP A 77 -12.29 -8.81 -2.30
N ARG A 78 -11.99 -8.08 -3.38
CA ARG A 78 -10.97 -7.04 -3.43
C ARG A 78 -11.28 -5.88 -2.49
N GLU A 79 -12.56 -5.57 -2.27
CA GLU A 79 -12.97 -4.42 -1.48
C GLU A 79 -12.79 -4.68 0.02
N GLU A 80 -13.12 -5.87 0.50
CA GLU A 80 -12.84 -6.34 1.86
C GLU A 80 -11.36 -6.24 2.19
N ILE A 81 -10.49 -6.70 1.29
CA ILE A 81 -9.04 -6.61 1.47
C ILE A 81 -8.59 -5.16 1.58
N LEU A 82 -9.03 -4.30 0.66
CA LEU A 82 -8.66 -2.89 0.68
C LEU A 82 -9.17 -2.18 1.94
N ASN A 83 -10.38 -2.52 2.41
CA ASN A 83 -10.94 -1.96 3.64
C ASN A 83 -10.15 -2.40 4.89
N MET A 84 -9.72 -3.66 4.96
CA MET A 84 -8.87 -4.14 6.06
C MET A 84 -7.51 -3.45 6.08
N ILE A 85 -6.89 -3.34 4.91
CA ILE A 85 -5.65 -2.58 4.75
C ILE A 85 -5.87 -1.13 5.20
N ARG A 86 -6.99 -0.52 4.81
CA ARG A 86 -7.33 0.83 5.25
C ARG A 86 -7.39 0.92 6.77
N LEU A 87 -8.17 0.06 7.43
CA LEU A 87 -8.32 0.07 8.88
C LEU A 87 -6.97 -0.04 9.60
N ARG A 88 -6.04 -0.84 9.05
CA ARG A 88 -4.71 -1.01 9.64
C ARG A 88 -3.78 0.18 9.42
N PHE A 89 -3.83 0.80 8.25
CA PHE A 89 -2.83 1.76 7.78
C PHE A 89 -3.37 3.19 7.58
N ASP A 90 -4.64 3.47 7.94
CA ASP A 90 -5.24 4.82 7.82
C ASP A 90 -4.42 5.86 8.62
N LEU A 91 -3.82 5.43 9.72
CA LEU A 91 -3.00 6.26 10.60
C LEU A 91 -1.51 6.24 10.27
N VAL A 92 -1.03 5.34 9.40
CA VAL A 92 0.39 5.24 9.09
C VAL A 92 0.89 6.49 8.39
N GLU A 93 1.95 7.13 8.90
CA GLU A 93 2.44 8.40 8.35
C GLU A 93 3.53 8.22 7.29
N THR A 94 4.24 7.10 7.36
CA THR A 94 5.41 6.84 6.53
C THR A 94 5.37 5.47 5.85
N PHE A 95 6.12 5.34 4.76
CA PHE A 95 6.29 4.07 4.07
C PHE A 95 7.06 3.03 4.90
N ASP A 96 7.95 3.49 5.78
CA ASP A 96 8.76 2.60 6.62
C ASP A 96 7.94 1.95 7.75
N GLU A 97 6.85 2.57 8.21
CA GLU A 97 5.91 1.93 9.14
C GLU A 97 5.23 0.70 8.53
N ILE A 98 4.97 0.71 7.21
CA ILE A 98 4.44 -0.47 6.50
C ILE A 98 5.51 -1.57 6.49
N LYS A 99 6.77 -1.23 6.17
CA LYS A 99 7.87 -2.21 6.20
C LYS A 99 8.06 -2.81 7.58
N GLN A 100 8.10 -1.95 8.61
CA GLN A 100 8.24 -2.38 10.00
C GLN A 100 7.12 -3.35 10.39
N PHE A 101 5.88 -3.05 10.02
CA PHE A 101 4.77 -3.98 10.26
C PHE A 101 5.02 -5.35 9.60
N LEU A 102 5.46 -5.37 8.33
CA LEU A 102 5.73 -6.60 7.61
C LEU A 102 6.89 -7.39 8.25
N ASP A 103 7.96 -6.71 8.63
CA ASP A 103 9.15 -7.28 9.27
C ASP A 103 8.80 -7.90 10.64
N GLU A 104 8.04 -7.19 11.47
CA GLU A 104 7.59 -7.67 12.80
C GLU A 104 6.76 -8.95 12.72
N HIS A 105 6.08 -9.15 11.60
CA HIS A 105 5.21 -10.30 11.36
C HIS A 105 5.84 -11.36 10.44
N ASN A 106 7.12 -11.21 10.10
CA ASN A 106 7.87 -12.10 9.20
C ASN A 106 7.19 -12.29 7.83
N ILE A 107 6.56 -11.24 7.31
CA ILE A 107 5.91 -11.26 6.00
C ILE A 107 6.93 -10.83 4.96
N HIS A 108 7.26 -11.72 4.04
CA HIS A 108 8.22 -11.38 2.98
C HIS A 108 7.59 -10.45 1.94
N TYR A 109 8.38 -9.47 1.50
CA TYR A 109 8.00 -8.48 0.50
C TYR A 109 9.18 -8.08 -0.39
N GLU A 110 8.88 -7.59 -1.57
CA GLU A 110 9.84 -7.01 -2.50
C GLU A 110 9.72 -5.49 -2.50
N THR A 111 10.84 -4.78 -2.57
CA THR A 111 10.85 -3.32 -2.74
C THR A 111 11.35 -2.94 -4.12
N LYS A 112 10.70 -1.98 -4.77
CA LYS A 112 11.22 -1.31 -5.96
C LYS A 112 11.33 0.18 -5.68
N GLN A 113 12.48 0.77 -5.97
CA GLN A 113 12.64 2.21 -6.07
C GLN A 113 12.76 2.55 -7.54
N TRP A 114 11.94 3.48 -8.02
CA TRP A 114 12.13 4.00 -9.36
C TRP A 114 12.99 5.25 -9.25
N VAL A 115 14.14 5.18 -9.90
CA VAL A 115 14.97 6.35 -10.11
C VAL A 115 14.54 6.92 -11.45
N GLU A 116 14.01 8.14 -11.48
CA GLU A 116 13.86 8.87 -12.74
C GLU A 116 15.24 8.94 -13.40
N PHE A 117 15.41 8.26 -14.54
CA PHE A 117 16.50 8.57 -15.45
C PHE A 117 16.14 9.90 -16.09
N TYR A 118 16.70 10.99 -15.56
CA TYR A 118 16.78 12.23 -16.32
C TYR A 118 17.77 11.98 -17.47
N ASP A 119 17.25 11.78 -18.68
CA ASP A 119 18.03 12.00 -19.92
C ASP A 119 18.22 13.51 -20.16
#